data_AF-A0A524HEN9-F1
#
_entry.id   AF-A0A524HEN9-F1
#
_cell.length_a   1.000
_cell.length_b   1.000
_cell.length_c   1.000
_cell.angle_alpha   90.00
_cell.angle_beta   90.00
_cell.angle_gamma   90.00
#
_symmetry.space_group_name_H-M   'P 1'
#
loop_
_entity.id
_entity.type
_entity.pdbx_description
1 polymer ?
#
loop_
_entity_poly.entity_id
_entity_poly.type
_entity_poly.pdbx_seq_one_letter_code
_entity_poly.pdbx_strand_id
1 'polypeptide(L)' 'MKLNDITKTLEQIAPLELAEEWDNVGLLAGDYEQSIKNVMLTIDLTDQV' A
#
# COMPACT_ATOMS: atom_id res chain seq x y z
N MET A 1 8.99 -7.29 9.75
CA MET A 1 8.55 -5.94 9.37
C MET A 1 7.03 -5.96 9.32
N LYS A 2 6.37 -4.98 9.92
CA LYS A 2 4.92 -4.86 9.85
C LYS A 2 4.53 -4.13 8.57
N LEU A 3 3.31 -4.35 8.08
CA LEU A 3 2.78 -3.61 6.93
C LEU A 3 2.85 -2.10 7.12
N ASN A 4 2.57 -1.64 8.34
CA ASN A 4 2.69 -0.23 8.74
C ASN A 4 4.09 0.37 8.50
N ASP A 5 5.16 -0.42 8.64
CA ASP A 5 6.52 0.08 8.41
C ASP A 5 6.72 0.40 6.91
N ILE A 6 6.15 -0.42 6.02
CA ILE A 6 6.24 -0.26 4.56
C ILE A 6 5.39 0.91 4.10
N THR A 7 4.14 1.00 4.57
CA THR A 7 3.23 2.08 4.14
C THR A 7 3.76 3.44 4.54
N LYS A 8 4.37 3.59 5.72
CA LYS A 8 5.07 4.82 6.12
C LYS A 8 6.22 5.20 5.19
N THR A 9 6.99 4.23 4.71
CA THR A 9 8.06 4.49 3.73
C THR A 9 7.47 4.91 2.37
N LEU A 10 6.38 4.29 1.93
CA LEU A 10 5.70 4.68 0.69
C LEU A 10 5.12 6.10 0.79
N GLU A 11 4.50 6.47 1.91
CA GLU A 11 3.95 7.81 2.16
C GLU A 11 5.01 8.92 2.18
N GLN A 12 6.26 8.61 2.51
CA GLN A 12 7.37 9.57 2.39
C GLN A 12 7.72 9.90 0.94
N ILE A 13 7.46 8.96 0.01
CA ILE A 13 7.73 9.11 -1.42
C ILE A 13 6.51 9.70 -2.13
N ALA A 14 5.32 9.23 -1.77
CA ALA A 14 4.05 9.63 -2.33
C ALA A 14 3.01 9.82 -1.20
N PRO A 15 2.93 11.02 -0.62
CA PRO A 15 1.95 11.33 0.42
C PRO A 15 0.52 11.13 -0.07
N LEU A 16 -0.35 10.53 0.77
CA LEU A 16 -1.76 10.29 0.43
C LEU A 16 -2.54 11.58 0.14
N GLU A 17 -2.13 12.69 0.76
CA GLU A 17 -2.75 14.01 0.58
C GLU A 17 -2.62 14.57 -0.84
N LEU A 18 -1.71 14.01 -1.65
CA LEU A 18 -1.56 14.40 -3.05
C LEU A 18 -2.54 13.67 -3.99
N ALA A 19 -3.26 12.66 -3.48
CA ALA A 19 -4.28 11.97 -4.24
C ALA A 19 -5.51 12.87 -4.44
N GLU A 20 -6.16 12.74 -5.60
CA GLU A 20 -7.39 13.47 -5.89
C GLU A 20 -8.55 12.96 -5.01
N GLU A 21 -9.57 13.79 -4.80
CA GLU A 21 -10.69 13.47 -3.89
C GLU A 21 -11.47 12.21 -4.29
N TRP A 22 -11.40 11.82 -5.56
CA TRP A 22 -12.08 10.64 -6.10
C TRP A 22 -11.23 9.37 -6.07
N ASP A 23 -9.96 9.45 -5.66
CA ASP A 23 -9.06 8.32 -5.65
C ASP A 23 -9.30 7.41 -4.43
N ASN A 24 -9.09 6.11 -4.59
CA ASN A 24 -9.24 5.11 -3.53
C ASN A 24 -7.89 4.42 -3.31
N VAL A 25 -7.06 5.05 -2.47
CA VAL A 25 -5.64 4.70 -2.27
C VAL A 25 -5.33 4.39 -0.80
N GLY A 26 -4.07 3.99 -0.54
CA GLY A 26 -3.62 3.53 0.76
C GLY A 26 -3.85 2.03 0.94
N LEU A 27 -4.13 1.59 2.17
CA LEU A 27 -4.44 0.19 2.45
C LEU A 27 -5.91 -0.10 2.15
N LEU A 28 -6.18 -0.77 1.02
CA LEU A 28 -7.55 -1.10 0.60
C LEU A 28 -8.11 -2.37 1.26
N ALA A 29 -7.25 -3.31 1.62
CA ALA A 29 -7.62 -4.54 2.31
C ALA A 29 -6.45 -5.10 3.14
N GLY A 30 -6.76 -5.68 4.31
CA GLY A 30 -5.78 -6.30 5.20
C GLY A 30 -5.60 -5.56 6.51
N ASP A 31 -4.45 -5.78 7.16
CA ASP A 31 -4.13 -5.26 8.49
C ASP A 31 -2.71 -4.68 8.55
N TYR A 32 -2.58 -3.44 9.03
CA TYR A 32 -1.30 -2.75 9.23
C TYR A 32 -0.35 -3.47 10.18
N GLU A 33 -0.87 -4.24 11.12
CA GLU A 33 -0.07 -4.97 12.11
C GLU A 33 0.45 -6.32 11.59
N GLN A 34 0.00 -6.73 10.41
CA GLN A 34 0.43 -7.98 9.78
C GLN A 34 1.94 -7.99 9.54
N SER A 35 2.59 -9.10 9.94
CA SER A 35 4.00 -9.34 9.63
C SER A 35 4.16 -9.80 8.19
N ILE A 36 5.02 -9.11 7.44
CA ILE A 36 5.30 -9.38 6.03
C ILE A 36 6.79 -9.61 5.79
N LYS A 37 7.07 -10.41 4.76
CA LYS A 37 8.42 -10.82 4.34
C LYS A 37 8.74 -10.39 2.91
N ASN A 38 7.72 -10.39 2.05
CA ASN A 38 7.86 -10.11 0.62
C ASN A 38 6.84 -9.04 0.22
N VAL A 39 7.18 -8.25 -0.81
CA VAL A 39 6.31 -7.24 -1.43
C VAL A 39 6.33 -7.47 -2.94
N MET A 40 5.17 -7.35 -3.58
CA MET A 40 5.04 -7.40 -5.03
C MET A 40 4.46 -6.06 -5.50
N LEU A 41 5.11 -5.46 -6.51
CA LEU A 41 4.61 -4.27 -7.18
C LEU A 41 3.90 -4.70 -8.46
N THR A 42 2.66 -4.26 -8.64
CA THR A 42 1.87 -4.48 -9.86
C THR A 42 1.12 -3.21 -10.25
N ILE A 43 0.72 -3.12 -11.52
CA ILE A 43 -0.22 -2.10 -12.01
C ILE A 43 -1.65 -2.57 -11.77
N ASP A 44 -1.95 -3.82 -12.17
CA ASP A 44 -3.26 -4.43 -12.03
C ASP A 44 -3.19 -5.67 -11.11
N LEU A 45 -4.10 -5.76 -10.15
CA LEU A 45 -4.29 -6.95 -9.31
C LEU A 45 -5.37 -7.84 -9.95
N THR A 46 -4.93 -8.86 -10.68
CA THR A 46 -5.80 -9.82 -11.40
C THR A 46 -5.55 -11.23 -10.89
N ASP A 47 -6.39 -12.21 -11.21
CA ASP A 47 -6.19 -13.60 -10.75
C ASP A 47 -4.84 -14.24 -11.14
N GLN A 48 -4.16 -13.71 -12.17
CA GLN A 48 -2.83 -14.18 -12.60
C GLN A 48 -1.69 -13.57 -11.77
N VAL A 49 -1.99 -12.61 -10.90
CA VAL A 49 -1.07 -11.80 -10.10
C VAL A 49 -1.40 -11.98 -8.63
#